data_AF-A0A8T4J727-F1
#
_entry.id   AF-A0A8T4J727-F1
#
_cell.length_a   1.000
_cell.length_b   1.000
_cell.length_c   1.000
_cell.angle_alpha   90.00
_cell.angle_beta   90.00
_cell.angle_gamma   90.00
#
_symmetry.space_group_name_H-M   'P 1'
#
loop_
_entity.id
_entity.type
_entity.pdbx_description
1 polymer ?
#
loop_
_entity_poly.entity_id
_entity_poly.type
_entity_poly.pdbx_seq_one_letter_code
_entity_poly.pdbx_strand_id
1 'polypeptide(L)' 'GMLPKYRRLVERLAQAGLLKVICGTDTLGVGVNVPIRTVLFTALSKYDGNRVRTLRAREFHQIAGRAGRAGFDT' A
#
# COMPACT_ATOMS: atom_id res chain seq x y z
N GLY A 1 -12.35 9.82 -3.75
CA GLY A 1 -11.00 9.40 -3.30
C GLY A 1 -10.41 10.47 -2.39
N MET A 2 -9.31 10.18 -1.68
CA MET A 2 -8.65 11.14 -0.78
C MET A 2 -8.13 12.37 -1.55
N LEU A 3 -8.36 13.58 -1.03
CA LEU A 3 -7.87 14.81 -1.65
C LEU A 3 -6.32 14.88 -1.64
N PRO A 4 -5.67 15.46 -2.68
CA PRO A 4 -4.20 15.51 -2.77
C PRO A 4 -3.50 16.15 -1.55
N LYS A 5 -4.13 17.12 -0.89
CA LYS A 5 -3.64 17.74 0.36
C LYS A 5 -3.46 16.71 1.48
N TYR A 6 -4.46 15.86 1.71
CA TYR A 6 -4.41 14.85 2.77
C TYR A 6 -3.48 13.69 2.42
N ARG A 7 -3.41 13.30 1.15
CA ARG A 7 -2.44 12.30 0.69
C ARG A 7 -0.99 12.71 0.98
N ARG A 8 -0.60 13.94 0.62
CA ARG A 8 0.73 14.50 0.93
C ARG A 8 1.00 14.59 2.45
N LEU A 9 -0.02 14.80 3.26
CA LEU A 9 0.10 14.80 4.73
C LEU A 9 0.36 13.39 5.27
N VAL A 10 -0.39 12.39 4.81
CA VAL A 10 -0.17 10.97 5.17
C VAL A 10 1.22 10.51 4.75
N GLU A 11 1.63 10.82 3.51
CA GLU A 11 2.99 10.52 3.00
C GLU A 11 4.09 11.09 3.92
N ARG A 12 3.98 12.37 4.33
CA ARG A 12 4.93 13.01 5.27
C ARG A 12 4.93 12.39 6.67
N LEU A 13 3.75 12.19 7.27
CA LEU A 13 3.63 11.65 8.63
C LEU A 13 4.11 10.19 8.69
N ALA A 14 3.93 9.42 7.62
CA ALA A 14 4.44 8.07 7.51
C ALA A 14 5.96 8.01 7.30
N GLN A 15 6.52 8.88 6.44
CA GLN A 15 7.99 9.02 6.30
C GLN A 15 8.65 9.45 7.63
N ALA A 16 7.99 10.29 8.42
CA ALA A 16 8.42 10.65 9.78
C ALA A 16 8.21 9.54 10.83
N GLY A 17 7.69 8.37 10.44
CA GLY A 17 7.45 7.24 11.36
C GLY A 17 6.32 7.46 12.38
N LEU A 18 5.52 8.52 12.23
CA LEU A 18 4.43 8.88 13.14
C LEU A 18 3.17 8.04 12.90
N LEU A 19 2.95 7.56 11.67
CA LEU A 19 1.88 6.60 11.35
C LEU A 19 2.41 5.17 11.44
N LYS A 20 1.95 4.41 12.45
CA LYS A 20 2.33 3.00 12.64
C LYS A 20 1.52 2.02 11.80
N VAL A 21 0.30 2.39 11.42
CA VAL A 21 -0.63 1.61 10.59
C VAL A 21 -1.23 2.53 9.53
N ILE A 22 -1.34 2.06 8.30
CA ILE A 22 -1.93 2.79 7.18
C ILE A 22 -2.81 1.82 6.39
N CYS A 23 -4.09 2.14 6.21
CA CYS A 23 -5.04 1.37 5.43
C CYS A 23 -5.35 2.09 4.11
N GLY A 24 -5.58 1.33 3.03
CA GLY A 24 -5.91 1.90 1.73
C GLY A 24 -6.29 0.83 0.69
N THR A 25 -6.70 1.30 -0.48
CA THR A 25 -7.00 0.47 -1.66
C THR A 25 -5.72 0.02 -2.38
N ASP A 26 -5.86 -0.86 -3.37
CA ASP A 26 -4.76 -1.34 -4.24
C ASP A 26 -3.92 -0.21 -4.87
N THR A 27 -4.53 0.95 -5.13
CA THR A 27 -3.85 2.17 -5.59
C THR A 27 -2.79 2.72 -4.63
N LEU A 28 -2.75 2.31 -3.35
CA LEU A 28 -1.74 2.74 -2.37
C LEU A 28 -0.32 2.32 -2.81
N GLY A 29 -0.17 1.10 -3.34
CA GLY A 29 1.12 0.60 -3.85
C GLY A 29 1.66 1.36 -5.08
N VAL A 30 0.81 2.13 -5.76
CA VAL A 30 1.11 2.74 -7.07
C VAL A 30 1.79 4.11 -6.97
N GLY A 31 1.74 4.79 -5.82
CA GLY A 31 2.39 6.11 -5.72
C GLY A 31 2.52 6.73 -4.32
N VAL A 32 2.46 5.95 -3.25
CA VAL A 32 2.77 6.42 -1.89
C VAL A 32 4.21 5.99 -1.58
N ASN A 33 5.16 6.93 -1.61
CA ASN A 33 6.57 6.62 -1.35
C ASN A 33 6.87 6.59 0.16
N VAL A 34 6.36 5.56 0.83
CA VAL A 34 6.47 5.35 2.27
C VAL A 34 7.20 4.03 2.54
N PRO A 35 8.16 3.98 3.49
CA PRO A 35 8.75 2.71 3.91
C PRO A 35 7.72 1.90 4.69
N ILE A 36 7.41 0.69 4.21
CA ILE A 36 6.47 -0.23 4.86
C ILE A 36 7.24 -1.49 5.27
N ARG A 37 7.21 -1.85 6.56
CA ARG A 37 7.82 -3.10 7.04
C ARG A 37 6.99 -4.31 6.64
N THR A 38 5.68 -4.24 6.89
CA THR A 38 4.74 -5.35 6.71
C THR A 38 3.51 -4.91 5.92
N VAL A 39 3.13 -5.70 4.92
CA VAL A 39 1.90 -5.52 4.13
C VAL A 39 0.90 -6.61 4.53
N LEU A 40 -0.33 -6.20 4.86
CA LEU A 40 -1.45 -7.12 5.11
C LEU A 40 -2.47 -6.99 3.97
N PHE A 41 -2.80 -8.12 3.33
CA PHE A 41 -3.90 -8.21 2.37
C PHE A 41 -5.19 -8.61 3.09
N THR A 42 -6.20 -7.75 3.06
CA THR A 42 -7.54 -8.06 3.61
C THR A 42 -8.30 -9.07 2.76
N ALA A 43 -7.99 -9.14 1.46
CA ALA A 43 -8.46 -10.17 0.53
C ALA A 43 -7.43 -10.38 -0.59
N LEU A 44 -7.36 -11.61 -1.12
CA LEU A 44 -6.57 -11.93 -2.32
C LEU A 44 -7.38 -11.85 -3.62
N SER A 45 -8.58 -11.25 -3.55
CA SER A 45 -9.50 -11.08 -4.68
C SER A 45 -10.07 -9.65 -4.72
N LYS A 46 -10.33 -9.13 -5.91
CA LYS A 46 -11.00 -7.84 -6.11
C LYS A 46 -12.00 -7.87 -7.26
N TYR A 47 -12.93 -6.92 -7.26
CA TYR A 47 -13.82 -6.67 -8.39
C TYR A 47 -13.06 -5.96 -9.52
N ASP A 48 -13.23 -6.41 -10.77
CA ASP A 48 -12.53 -5.85 -11.95
C ASP A 48 -13.39 -4.97 -12.86
N GLY A 49 -14.63 -4.69 -12.45
CA GLY A 49 -15.66 -4.00 -13.25
C GLY A 49 -16.80 -4.93 -13.64
N ASN A 50 -16.50 -6.22 -13.87
CA ASN A 50 -17.48 -7.22 -14.28
C ASN A 50 -17.62 -8.39 -13.29
N ARG A 51 -16.53 -8.77 -12.59
CA ARG A 51 -16.56 -9.89 -11.63
C ARG A 51 -15.55 -9.74 -10.50
N VAL A 52 -15.78 -10.46 -9.41
CA VAL A 52 -14.74 -10.73 -8.41
C VAL A 52 -13.77 -11.77 -8.99
N ARG A 53 -12.47 -11.47 -8.93
CA ARG A 53 -11.40 -12.38 -9.34
C ARG A 53 -10.20 -12.30 -8.40
N THR A 54 -9.38 -13.33 -8.37
CA THR A 54 -8.06 -13.30 -7.69
C THR A 54 -7.20 -12.15 -8.23
N LEU A 55 -6.35 -11.58 -7.38
CA LEU A 55 -5.29 -10.65 -7.77
C LEU A 55 -4.34 -11.33 -8.78
N ARG A 56 -3.95 -10.60 -9.83
CA ARG A 56 -2.90 -11.05 -10.76
C ARG A 56 -1.55 -10.92 -10.07
N ALA A 57 -0.58 -11.77 -10.41
CA ALA A 57 0.78 -11.72 -9.83
C ALA A 57 1.39 -10.30 -9.85
N ARG A 58 1.25 -9.57 -10.97
CA ARG A 58 1.69 -8.16 -11.07
C ARG A 58 1.04 -7.24 -10.02
N GLU A 59 -0.25 -7.40 -9.75
CA GLU A 59 -0.99 -6.59 -8.76
C GLU A 59 -0.54 -6.94 -7.33
N PHE A 60 -0.33 -8.24 -7.06
CA PHE A 60 0.23 -8.72 -5.80
C PHE A 60 1.64 -8.17 -5.58
N HIS A 61 2.56 -8.33 -6.53
CA HIS A 61 3.94 -7.84 -6.40
C HIS A 61 4.04 -6.31 -6.30
N GLN A 62 3.16 -5.54 -6.94
CA GLN A 62 3.12 -4.07 -6.81
C GLN A 62 2.75 -3.58 -5.39
N ILE A 63 2.05 -4.41 -4.61
CA ILE A 63 1.63 -4.09 -3.24
C ILE A 63 2.58 -4.77 -2.24
N ALA A 64 2.80 -6.08 -2.38
CA ALA A 64 3.70 -6.86 -1.51
C ALA A 64 5.16 -6.39 -1.60
N GLY A 65 5.64 -5.98 -2.78
CA GLY A 65 6.97 -5.40 -2.99
C GLY A 65 7.18 -4.01 -2.40
N ARG A 66 6.25 -3.52 -1.57
CA ARG A 66 6.45 -2.37 -0.67
C ARG A 66 6.88 -2.78 0.73
N ALA A 67 6.71 -4.06 1.12
CA ALA A 67 7.21 -4.62 2.36
C ALA A 67 8.73 -4.87 2.28
N GLY A 68 9.43 -4.70 3.40
CA GLY A 68 10.87 -4.95 3.52
C GLY A 68 11.74 -3.76 3.13
N ARG A 69 12.13 -2.94 4.11
CA ARG A 69 13.16 -1.89 3.97
C ARG A 69 14.55 -2.49 4.22
N ALA A 70 15.28 -2.78 3.14
CA ALA A 70 16.68 -3.20 3.19
C ALA A 70 17.53 -2.24 4.04
N GLY A 71 18.30 -2.77 5.00
CA GLY A 71 19.09 -2.00 5.96
C GLY A 71 18.31 -1.41 7.14
N PHE A 72 17.08 -1.88 7.39
CA PHE A 72 16.30 -1.54 8.59
C PHE A 72 15.56 -2.76 9.14
N ASP A 73 14.94 -3.55 8.27
CA ASP A 73 14.22 -4.75 8.69
C ASP A 73 15.19 -5.93 8.90
N THR A 74 15.09 -6.50 10.10
CA THR A 74 15.62 -7.80 10.54
C THR A 74 14.46 -8.67 11.01
#